data_AF-A0A7C3YCQ3-F1
#
_entry.id   AF-A0A7C3YCQ3-F1
#
_cell.length_a   1.000
_cell.length_b   1.000
_cell.length_c   1.000
_cell.angle_alpha   90.00
_cell.angle_beta   90.00
_cell.angle_gamma   90.00
#
_symmetry.space_group_name_H-M   'P 1'
#
loop_
_entity.id
_entity.type
_entity.pdbx_description
1 polymer ?
#
loop_
_entity_poly.entity_id
_entity_poly.type
_entity_poly.pdbx_seq_one_letter_code
_entity_poly.pdbx_strand_id
1 'polypeptide(L)' 'EQLYINPDDCIDCGACVPECPVDAIYAGDEVPEQWKDFTAKNAAYYKK' A
#
# COMPACT_ATOMS: atom_id res chain seq x y z
N GLU A 1 -3.05 -14.63 -4.00
CA GLU A 1 -4.16 -13.71 -3.65
C GLU A 1 -3.58 -12.32 -3.41
N GLN A 2 -4.33 -11.23 -3.62
CA GLN A 2 -3.84 -9.86 -3.45
C GLN A 2 -4.37 -9.26 -2.15
N LEU A 3 -3.47 -8.65 -1.36
CA LEU A 3 -3.79 -7.89 -0.16
C LEU A 3 -3.76 -6.39 -0.48
N TYR A 4 -4.58 -5.62 0.24
CA TYR A 4 -4.71 -4.17 0.06
C TYR A 4 -4.51 -3.48 1.41
N ILE A 5 -4.07 -2.22 1.38
CA ILE A 5 -3.91 -1.38 2.58
C ILE A 5 -4.95 -0.27 2.49
N ASN A 6 -5.77 -0.09 3.53
CA ASN A 6 -6.69 1.03 3.61
C ASN A 6 -5.92 2.31 3.99
N PRO A 7 -5.85 3.32 3.11
CA PRO A 7 -5.14 4.56 3.44
C PRO A 7 -5.82 5.37 4.55
N ASP A 8 -7.13 5.20 4.77
CA ASP A 8 -7.86 5.95 5.80
C ASP A 8 -7.59 5.39 7.22
N ASP A 9 -7.27 4.10 7.34
CA ASP A 9 -6.91 3.45 8.61
C ASP A 9 -5.38 3.37 8.82
N CYS A 10 -4.59 3.56 7.76
CA CYS A 10 -3.13 3.56 7.83
C CYS A 10 -2.66 4.77 8.64
N ILE A 11 -1.78 4.52 9.61
CA ILE A 11 -1.19 5.57 10.48
C ILE A 11 0.29 5.83 10.16
N ASP A 12 0.76 5.39 8.99
CA ASP A 12 2.13 5.56 8.51
C ASP A 12 3.21 5.06 9.49
N CYS A 13 2.94 3.97 10.22
CA CYS A 13 3.87 3.42 11.22
C CYS A 13 5.04 2.65 10.60
N GLY A 14 4.99 2.32 9.31
CA GLY A 14 6.06 1.61 8.59
C GLY A 14 6.30 0.15 9.00
N ALA A 15 5.56 -0.38 9.98
CA ALA A 15 5.81 -1.73 10.53
C ALA A 15 5.64 -2.86 9.50
N CYS A 16 4.76 -2.67 8.51
CA CYS A 16 4.50 -3.68 7.48
C CYS A 16 5.59 -3.74 6.39
N VAL A 17 6.38 -2.69 6.21
CA VAL A 17 7.41 -2.59 5.16
C VAL A 17 8.48 -3.68 5.32
N PRO A 18 9.20 -3.81 6.47
CA PRO A 18 10.25 -4.82 6.62
C PRO A 18 9.70 -6.25 6.78
N GLU A 19 8.42 -6.40 7.13
CA GLU A 19 7.78 -7.70 7.34
C GLU A 19 7.32 -8.34 6.02
N CYS A 20 7.26 -7.57 4.93
CA CYS A 20 6.83 -8.08 3.64
C CYS A 20 7.96 -8.92 3.00
N PRO A 21 7.81 -10.26 2.86
CA PRO A 21 8.90 -11.13 2.38
C PRO A 21 9.26 -10.94 0.89
N VAL A 22 8.49 -10.12 0.18
CA VAL A 22 8.64 -9.86 -1.26
C VAL A 22 8.77 -8.36 -1.56
N ASP A 23 8.99 -7.53 -0.52
CA ASP A 23 9.24 -6.08 -0.64
C ASP A 23 8.17 -5.33 -1.47
N ALA A 24 6.90 -5.73 -1.34
CA ALA A 24 5.80 -5.18 -2.15
C ALA A 24 5.13 -3.94 -1.53
N ILE A 25 5.51 -3.54 -0.32
CA ILE A 25 4.88 -2.45 0.43
C ILE A 25 5.82 -1.23 0.41
N TYR A 26 5.27 -0.09 0.00
CA TYR A 26 5.94 1.20 -0.04
C TYR A 26 5.13 2.24 0.74
N ALA A 27 5.79 3.26 1.29
CA ALA A 27 5.09 4.45 1.75
C ALA A 27 4.38 5.12 0.56
N GLY A 28 3.26 5.80 0.81
CA GLY A 28 2.37 6.27 -0.26
C GLY A 28 3.05 7.20 -1.28
N ASP A 29 4.02 8.00 -0.83
CA ASP A 29 4.84 8.91 -1.64
C ASP A 29 6.10 8.25 -2.24
N GLU A 30 6.49 7.08 -1.73
CA GLU A 30 7.67 6.32 -2.17
C GLU A 30 7.34 5.21 -3.18
N VAL A 31 6.07 5.07 -3.57
CA VAL A 31 5.66 4.08 -4.58
C VAL A 31 6.37 4.37 -5.91
N PRO A 32 7.12 3.40 -6.47
CA PRO A 32 7.79 3.57 -7.76
C PRO A 32 6.82 3.95 -8.89
N GLU A 33 7.29 4.76 -9.84
CA GLU A 33 6.45 5.30 -10.94
C GLU A 33 5.65 4.21 -11.66
N GLN A 34 6.29 3.09 -11.96
CA GLN A 34 5.69 1.92 -12.62
C GLN A 34 4.52 1.30 -11.84
N TRP A 35 4.38 1.58 -10.55
CA TRP A 35 3.36 1.00 -9.65
C TRP A 35 2.47 2.04 -8.98
N LYS A 36 2.57 3.33 -9.33
CA LYS A 36 1.74 4.39 -8.74
C LYS A 36 0.23 4.14 -8.83
N ASP A 37 -0.21 3.43 -9.87
CA ASP A 37 -1.62 3.06 -10.04
C ASP A 37 -2.16 2.16 -8.91
N PHE A 38 -1.29 1.45 -8.19
CA PHE A 38 -1.70 0.59 -7.08
C PHE A 38 -2.18 1.39 -5.86
N THR A 39 -1.69 2.61 -5.65
CA THR A 39 -2.15 3.48 -4.56
C THR A 39 -3.66 3.74 -4.68
N ALA A 40 -4.13 4.06 -5.88
CA ALA A 40 -5.56 4.28 -6.14
C ALA A 40 -6.38 2.98 -6.02
N LYS A 41 -5.83 1.85 -6.49
CA LYS A 41 -6.50 0.54 -6.39
C LYS A 41 -6.67 0.09 -4.93
N ASN A 42 -5.64 0.26 -4.11
CA ASN A 42 -5.68 -0.04 -2.68
C ASN A 42 -6.78 0.75 -1.97
N ALA A 43 -6.87 2.06 -2.23
CA ALA A 43 -7.93 2.89 -1.69
C ALA A 43 -9.33 2.48 -2.19
N ALA A 44 -9.46 2.21 -3.49
CA ALA A 44 -10.75 1.86 -4.11
C ALA A 44 -11.34 0.56 -3.55
N TYR A 45 -10.50 -0.37 -3.08
CA TYR A 45 -10.95 -1.62 -2.47
C TYR A 45 -11.84 -1.38 -1.23
N TYR A 46 -11.61 -0.30 -0.47
CA TYR A 46 -12.31 0.02 0.78
C TYR A 46 -13.43 1.05 0.64
N LYS A 47 -13.58 1.68 -0.53
CA LYS A 47 -14.59 2.74 -0.80
C LYS A 47 -15.94 2.19 -1.29
N LYS A 48 -16.36 1.01 -0.81
CA LYS A 48 -17.64 0.40 -1.16
C LYS A 48 -18.81 0.92 -0.32
#